data_AF-A0A8J6I8M0-F1
#
_entry.id   AF-A0A8J6I8M0-F1
#
_cell.length_a   1.000
_cell.length_b   1.000
_cell.length_c   1.000
_cell.angle_alpha   90.00
_cell.angle_beta   90.00
_cell.angle_gamma   90.00
#
_symmetry.space_group_name_H-M   'P 1'
#
loop_
_entity.id
_entity.type
_entity.pdbx_description
1 polymer ?
#
loop_
_entity_poly.entity_id
_entity_poly.type
_entity_poly.pdbx_seq_one_letter_code
_entity_poly.pdbx_strand_id
1 'polypeptide(L)'
;GNTVVVLADESAPLAAVTLAEVLATSDVPGGVVNILTGQPPETAPWLASHADVNALDLSGVSDPELAKSLEVEAAGTLKRVVRPSEQDWAAEPELKRMTAFLETKTVWHPKGV
;
A
#
# COMPACT_ATOMS: atom_id res chain seq x y z
N GLY A 1 -7.68 8.70 -5.00
CA GLY A 1 -7.09 8.12 -6.22
C GLY A 1 -5.61 8.06 -6.00
N ASN A 2 -5.17 6.99 -5.35
CA ASN A 2 -3.78 6.86 -4.90
C ASN A 2 -2.97 6.20 -6.00
N THR A 3 -1.69 6.53 -6.09
CA THR A 3 -0.71 5.72 -6.83
C THR A 3 -0.09 4.71 -5.86
N VAL A 4 0.34 3.56 -6.35
CA VAL A 4 0.85 2.48 -5.49
C VAL A 4 2.13 1.85 -6.03
N VAL A 5 3.01 1.51 -5.10
CA VAL A 5 4.13 0.58 -5.32
C VAL A 5 3.80 -0.69 -4.56
N VAL A 6 3.65 -1.80 -5.27
CA VAL A 6 3.28 -3.11 -4.71
C VAL A 6 4.50 -4.01 -4.72
N LEU A 7 4.87 -4.57 -3.57
CA LEU A 7 5.82 -5.69 -3.52
C LEU A 7 5.04 -6.99 -3.76
N ALA A 8 5.36 -7.68 -4.85
CA ALA A 8 4.81 -9.00 -5.14
C ALA A 8 5.36 -10.04 -4.15
N ASP A 9 4.59 -11.10 -3.92
CA ASP A 9 5.04 -12.23 -3.13
C ASP A 9 6.31 -12.85 -3.74
N GLU A 10 7.35 -13.07 -2.93
CA GLU A 10 8.63 -13.57 -3.41
C GLU A 10 8.55 -15.05 -3.86
N SER A 11 7.65 -15.83 -3.27
CA SER A 11 7.48 -17.25 -3.54
C SER A 11 6.56 -17.51 -4.73
N ALA A 12 5.62 -16.60 -4.99
CA ALA A 12 4.62 -16.69 -6.05
C ALA A 12 4.44 -15.36 -6.83
N PRO A 13 5.51 -14.78 -7.41
CA PRO A 13 5.43 -13.45 -8.05
C PRO A 13 4.70 -13.46 -9.39
N LEU A 14 4.57 -14.61 -10.04
CA LEU A 14 4.07 -14.73 -11.42
C LEU A 14 2.66 -14.16 -11.60
N ALA A 15 1.78 -14.32 -10.62
CA ALA A 15 0.43 -13.76 -10.69
C ALA A 15 0.44 -12.22 -10.76
N ALA A 16 1.32 -11.56 -9.99
CA ALA A 16 1.48 -10.11 -10.02
C ALA A 16 2.12 -9.64 -11.33
N VAL A 17 3.07 -10.40 -11.88
CA VAL A 17 3.69 -10.10 -13.17
C VAL A 17 2.66 -10.19 -14.30
N THR A 18 1.83 -11.23 -14.33
CA THR A 18 0.73 -11.34 -15.32
C THR A 18 -0.27 -10.20 -15.17
N LEU A 19 -0.59 -9.79 -13.94
CA LEU A 19 -1.45 -8.63 -13.70
C LEU A 19 -0.84 -7.34 -14.27
N ALA A 20 0.50 -7.19 -14.25
CA ALA A 20 1.16 -6.03 -14.85
C ALA A 20 0.88 -5.91 -16.36
N GLU A 21 0.79 -7.04 -17.09
CA GLU A 21 0.42 -7.04 -18.51
C GLU A 21 -1.03 -6.59 -18.74
N VAL A 22 -1.94 -7.04 -17.87
CA VAL A 22 -3.34 -6.61 -17.90
C VAL A 22 -3.43 -5.10 -17.66
N LEU A 23 -2.71 -4.57 -16.67
CA LEU A 23 -2.69 -3.13 -16.38
C LEU A 23 -2.12 -2.33 -17.55
N ALA A 24 -1.04 -2.81 -18.17
CA ALA A 24 -0.41 -2.19 -19.33
C ALA A 24 -1.33 -2.12 -20.57
N THR A 25 -2.33 -3.00 -20.65
CA THR A 25 -3.29 -3.08 -21.75
C THR A 25 -4.67 -2.51 -21.40
N SER A 26 -4.84 -1.95 -20.19
CA SER A 26 -6.12 -1.45 -19.67
C SER A 26 -6.18 0.09 -19.57
N ASP A 27 -5.36 0.81 -20.32
CA ASP A 27 -5.27 2.29 -20.30
C ASP A 27 -5.00 2.90 -18.92
N VAL A 28 -4.36 2.15 -18.02
CA VAL A 28 -3.92 2.66 -16.72
C VAL A 28 -2.79 3.66 -16.95
N PRO A 29 -2.90 4.91 -16.45
CA PRO A 29 -1.84 5.89 -16.64
C PRO A 29 -0.51 5.44 -16.03
N GLY A 30 0.59 5.76 -16.71
CA GLY A 30 1.94 5.44 -16.24
C GLY A 30 2.20 5.97 -14.83
N GLY A 31 2.72 5.11 -13.96
CA GLY A 31 3.03 5.44 -12.57
C GLY A 31 1.88 5.23 -11.57
N VAL A 32 0.66 4.92 -12.01
CA VAL A 32 -0.47 4.67 -11.09
C VAL A 32 -0.31 3.37 -10.32
N VAL A 33 0.10 2.29 -11.00
CA VAL A 33 0.40 0.99 -10.37
C VAL A 33 1.81 0.58 -10.78
N ASN A 34 2.69 0.40 -9.79
CA ASN A 34 4.07 -0.01 -9.97
C ASN A 34 4.27 -1.31 -9.20
N ILE A 35 4.69 -2.38 -9.86
CA ILE A 35 4.86 -3.70 -9.25
C ILE A 35 6.36 -4.00 -9.19
N LEU A 36 6.85 -4.33 -7.99
CA LEU A 36 8.22 -4.76 -7.75
C LEU A 36 8.21 -6.24 -7.34
N THR A 37 9.18 -6.99 -7.84
CA THR A 37 9.46 -8.36 -7.42
C THR A 37 10.79 -8.40 -6.68
N GLY A 38 10.92 -9.27 -5.70
CA GLY A 38 12.16 -9.42 -4.92
C GLY A 38 11.86 -9.76 -3.47
N GLN A 39 12.89 -9.70 -2.63
CA GLN A 39 12.77 -10.05 -1.22
C GLN A 39 12.22 -8.85 -0.42
N PRO A 40 11.09 -9.00 0.31
CA PRO A 40 10.54 -7.91 1.12
C PRO A 40 11.54 -7.31 2.13
N PRO A 41 12.40 -8.10 2.84
CA PRO A 41 13.40 -7.52 3.75
C PRO A 41 14.38 -6.56 3.09
N GLU A 42 14.65 -6.69 1.78
CA GLU A 42 15.58 -5.82 1.06
C GLU A 42 14.92 -4.52 0.58
N THR A 43 13.63 -4.58 0.21
CA THR A 43 12.93 -3.47 -0.47
C THR A 43 12.01 -2.69 0.47
N ALA A 44 11.32 -3.37 1.39
CA ALA A 44 10.34 -2.75 2.27
C ALA A 44 10.92 -1.64 3.18
N PRO A 45 12.17 -1.74 3.71
CA PRO A 45 12.77 -0.66 4.50
C PRO A 45 12.88 0.66 3.74
N TRP A 46 13.13 0.61 2.42
CA TRP A 46 13.15 1.81 1.58
C TRP A 46 11.76 2.42 1.48
N LEU A 47 10.72 1.61 1.25
CA LEU A 47 9.33 2.10 1.21
C LEU A 47 8.89 2.68 2.57
N ALA A 48 9.31 2.06 3.67
CA ALA A 48 8.97 2.50 5.02
C ALA A 48 9.66 3.82 5.39
N SER A 49 10.91 4.03 5.01
CA SER A 49 11.68 5.24 5.33
C SER A 49 11.49 6.39 4.32
N HIS A 50 11.01 6.11 3.10
CA HIS A 50 10.88 7.13 2.05
C HIS A 50 9.95 8.28 2.46
N ALA A 51 10.41 9.53 2.24
CA ALA A 51 9.67 10.73 2.63
C ALA A 51 8.42 11.00 1.76
N ASP A 52 8.48 10.64 0.47
CA ASP A 52 7.36 10.84 -0.45
C ASP A 52 6.31 9.71 -0.43
N VAL A 53 6.44 8.72 0.47
CA VAL A 53 5.41 7.71 0.67
C VAL A 53 4.45 8.17 1.77
N ASN A 54 3.17 8.36 1.43
CA ASN A 54 2.20 8.88 2.40
C ASN A 54 1.64 7.82 3.35
N ALA A 55 1.62 6.54 2.94
CA ALA A 55 1.10 5.45 3.73
C ALA A 55 1.76 4.11 3.35
N LEU A 56 1.77 3.17 4.30
CA LEU A 56 2.36 1.84 4.17
C LEU A 56 1.32 0.78 4.55
N ASP A 57 1.14 -0.21 3.67
CA ASP A 57 0.28 -1.37 3.92
C ASP A 57 1.15 -2.61 4.19
N LEU A 58 1.09 -3.13 5.41
CA LEU A 58 1.86 -4.29 5.83
C LEU A 58 1.04 -5.60 5.80
N SER A 59 -0.13 -5.62 5.17
CA SER A 59 -0.99 -6.81 5.12
C SER A 59 -0.29 -8.07 4.60
N GLY A 60 0.67 -7.91 3.68
CA GLY A 60 1.45 -9.02 3.11
C GLY A 60 2.71 -9.39 3.88
N VAL A 61 3.03 -8.71 4.99
CA VAL A 61 4.23 -8.99 5.79
C VAL A 61 3.87 -10.00 6.89
N SER A 62 4.32 -11.24 6.71
CA SER A 62 4.06 -12.34 7.64
C SER A 62 5.01 -12.39 8.83
N ASP A 63 6.23 -11.85 8.71
CA ASP A 63 7.21 -11.80 9.79
C ASP A 63 6.89 -10.63 10.75
N PRO A 64 6.54 -10.90 12.02
CA PRO A 64 6.21 -9.86 12.99
C PRO A 64 7.37 -8.91 13.31
N GLU A 65 8.62 -9.40 13.31
CA GLU A 65 9.79 -8.55 13.61
C GLU A 65 10.08 -7.62 12.44
N LEU A 66 9.96 -8.12 11.19
CA LEU A 66 10.01 -7.27 10.01
C LEU A 66 8.91 -6.21 10.05
N ALA A 67 7.66 -6.59 10.28
CA ALA A 67 6.54 -5.65 10.34
C ALA A 67 6.78 -4.55 11.40
N LYS A 68 7.26 -4.94 12.59
CA LYS A 68 7.61 -4.00 13.65
C LYS A 68 8.74 -3.06 13.24
N SER A 69 9.80 -3.56 12.60
CA SER A 69 10.89 -2.70 12.11
C SER A 69 10.40 -1.69 11.07
N LEU A 70 9.49 -2.09 10.17
CA LEU A 70 8.90 -1.22 9.15
C LEU A 70 7.99 -0.15 9.78
N GLU A 71 7.26 -0.48 10.84
CA GLU A 71 6.52 0.52 11.63
C GLU A 71 7.45 1.56 12.27
N VAL A 72 8.60 1.14 12.78
CA VAL A 72 9.61 2.05 13.37
C VAL A 72 10.19 2.98 12.31
N GLU A 73 10.57 2.45 11.14
CA GLU A 73 11.08 3.27 10.02
C GLU A 73 10.02 4.24 9.49
N ALA A 74 8.77 3.78 9.36
CA ALA A 74 7.64 4.61 8.96
C ALA A 74 7.40 5.81 9.90
N ALA A 75 7.67 5.64 11.20
CA ALA A 75 7.53 6.69 12.19
C ALA A 75 8.45 7.90 11.93
N GLY A 76 9.60 7.71 11.27
CA GLY A 76 10.52 8.81 10.92
C GLY A 76 9.89 9.88 10.01
N THR A 77 8.77 9.54 9.39
CA THR A 77 8.05 10.37 8.42
C THR A 77 6.58 10.57 8.81
N LEU A 78 6.16 9.97 9.93
CA LEU A 78 4.77 9.96 10.41
C LEU A 78 3.76 9.47 9.36
N LYS A 79 4.20 8.62 8.42
CA LYS A 79 3.30 8.04 7.41
C LYS A 79 2.32 7.09 8.08
N ARG A 80 1.11 7.01 7.54
CA ARG A 80 0.08 6.09 8.05
C ARG A 80 0.50 4.65 7.81
N VAL A 81 0.34 3.77 8.79
CA VAL A 81 0.63 2.33 8.64
C VAL A 81 -0.61 1.49 8.91
N VAL A 82 -0.95 0.63 7.96
CA VAL A 82 -1.89 -0.48 8.17
C VAL A 82 -1.06 -1.69 8.61
N ARG A 83 -1.28 -2.14 9.85
CA ARG A 83 -0.57 -3.29 10.44
C ARG A 83 -0.98 -4.61 9.77
N PRO A 84 -0.13 -5.64 9.82
CA PRO A 84 -0.51 -6.98 9.41
C PRO A 84 -1.76 -7.45 10.17
N SER A 85 -2.68 -8.08 9.45
CA SER A 85 -3.90 -8.67 10.01
C SER A 85 -4.29 -9.86 9.15
N GLU A 86 -4.78 -10.94 9.75
CA GLU A 86 -5.40 -12.02 8.98
C GLU A 86 -6.55 -11.47 8.14
N GLN A 87 -6.56 -11.80 6.85
CA GLN A 87 -7.58 -11.36 5.91
C GLN A 87 -8.09 -12.56 5.13
N ASP A 88 -9.42 -12.68 5.07
CA ASP A 88 -10.08 -13.56 4.12
C ASP A 88 -10.29 -12.79 2.81
N TRP A 89 -9.43 -13.05 1.83
CA TRP A 89 -9.48 -12.42 0.51
C TRP A 89 -10.63 -12.92 -0.36
N ALA A 90 -11.34 -13.98 0.05
CA ALA A 90 -12.53 -14.49 -0.63
C ALA A 90 -13.84 -13.93 -0.06
N ALA A 91 -13.80 -13.31 1.12
CA ALA A 91 -14.96 -12.67 1.72
C ALA A 91 -15.33 -11.35 1.00
N GLU A 92 -16.58 -10.92 1.17
CA GLU A 92 -17.02 -9.61 0.70
C GLU A 92 -16.16 -8.51 1.35
N PRO A 93 -15.50 -7.65 0.55
CA PRO A 93 -14.56 -6.69 1.09
C PRO A 93 -15.27 -5.59 1.88
N GLU A 94 -14.81 -5.35 3.11
CA GLU A 94 -15.22 -4.18 3.87
C GLU A 94 -14.62 -2.87 3.30
N LEU A 95 -15.29 -1.75 3.55
CA LEU A 95 -14.78 -0.43 3.15
C LEU A 95 -13.50 -0.01 3.88
N LYS A 96 -13.15 -0.69 4.97
CA LYS A 96 -12.03 -0.33 5.86
C LYS A 96 -10.70 -0.22 5.13
N ARG A 97 -10.42 -1.12 4.16
CA ARG A 97 -9.18 -1.06 3.37
C ARG A 97 -9.11 0.21 2.53
N MET A 98 -10.22 0.59 1.89
CA MET A 98 -10.28 1.81 1.08
C MET A 98 -10.15 3.05 1.98
N THR A 99 -10.93 3.11 3.07
CA THR A 99 -10.96 4.29 3.95
C THR A 99 -9.66 4.51 4.71
N ALA A 100 -8.87 3.45 4.95
CA ALA A 100 -7.54 3.56 5.54
C ALA A 100 -6.59 4.47 4.72
N PHE A 101 -6.82 4.64 3.42
CA PHE A 101 -5.97 5.47 2.55
C PHE A 101 -6.69 6.69 1.98
N LEU A 102 -7.76 7.15 2.66
CA LEU A 102 -8.41 8.42 2.40
C LEU A 102 -8.00 9.46 3.44
N GLU A 103 -8.03 10.73 3.05
CA GLU A 103 -7.87 11.86 3.96
C GLU A 103 -9.10 12.74 3.91
N THR A 104 -9.64 13.05 5.10
CA THR A 104 -10.78 13.95 5.21
C THR A 104 -10.29 15.39 5.18
N LYS A 105 -10.57 16.07 4.06
CA LYS A 105 -10.39 17.51 3.96
C LYS A 105 -11.72 18.22 4.19
N THR A 106 -11.91 18.77 5.39
CA THR A 106 -13.10 19.57 5.71
C THR A 106 -12.95 20.98 5.13
N VAL A 107 -13.89 21.40 4.28
CA VAL A 107 -13.92 22.73 3.67
C VAL A 107 -15.18 23.47 4.12
N TRP A 108 -15.00 24.64 4.72
CA TRP A 108 -16.08 25.47 5.22
C TRP A 108 -16.44 26.54 4.19
N HIS A 109 -17.68 26.52 3.73
CA HIS A 109 -18.21 27.54 2.82
C HIS A 109 -19.25 28.40 3.55
N PRO A 110 -19.22 29.74 3.39
CA PRO A 110 -20.30 30.59 3.89
C PRO A 110 -21.64 30.15 3.28
N LYS A 111 -22.68 30.12 4.10
CA LYS A 111 -24.05 29.86 3.66
C LYS A 111 -24.95 30.97 4.20
N GLY A 112 -25.63 31.68 3.31
CA GLY A 112 -26.65 32.67 3.68
C GLY A 112 -27.89 32.00 4.30
N VAL A 113 -28.52 32.69 5.25
CA VAL A 113 -29.83 32.31 5.81
C VAL A 113 -30.93 32.73 4.85
#